data_AF-A0A2V6NCH9-F1
#
_entry.id   AF-A0A2V6NCH9-F1
#
_cell.length_a   1.000
_cell.length_b   1.000
_cell.length_c   1.000
_cell.angle_alpha   90.00
_cell.angle_beta   90.00
_cell.angle_gamma   90.00
#
_symmetry.space_group_name_H-M   'P 1'
#
loop_
_entity.id
_entity.type
_entity.pdbx_description
1 polymer ?
#
loop_
_entity_poly.entity_id
_entity_poly.type
_entity_poly.pdbx_seq_one_letter_code
_entity_poly.pdbx_strand_id
1 'polypeptide(L)'
;MKGFIDLVFEHEGRFYFVDWKSNWLGADSASYTPESVATEMTRYFYNLQLGIYAVALHRYLERRLPDYEYEKNFGGAFYIFLRGIDPSKRNNGIFSTRPPRKFVEQLNEIFHGNS
;
A
#
# COMPACT_ATOMS: atom_id res chain seq x y z
N MET A 1 -4.94 -0.60 -18.17
CA MET A 1 -3.91 -0.03 -17.28
C MET A 1 -2.84 -1.09 -17.00
N LYS A 2 -1.55 -0.71 -16.96
CA LYS A 2 -0.43 -1.59 -16.59
C LYS A 2 0.29 -0.96 -15.38
N GLY A 3 0.76 -1.78 -14.44
CA GLY A 3 1.50 -1.35 -13.26
C GLY A 3 2.23 -2.54 -12.63
N PHE A 4 3.21 -2.27 -11.77
CA PHE A 4 4.03 -3.28 -11.11
C PHE A 4 4.05 -3.00 -9.62
N ILE A 5 3.71 -4.02 -8.84
CA ILE A 5 3.87 -4.01 -7.38
C ILE A 5 5.25 -4.59 -7.08
N ASP A 6 6.08 -3.85 -6.33
CA ASP A 6 7.49 -4.25 -6.10
C ASP A 6 7.59 -5.58 -5.36
N LEU A 7 6.77 -5.76 -4.32
CA LEU A 7 6.73 -6.99 -3.54
C LEU A 7 5.31 -7.27 -3.04
N VAL A 8 4.90 -8.53 -3.15
CA VAL A 8 3.74 -9.09 -2.43
C VAL A 8 4.27 -10.23 -1.56
N PHE A 9 3.85 -10.28 -0.30
CA PHE A 9 4.23 -11.34 0.62
C PHE A 9 3.04 -11.76 1.47
N GLU A 10 3.14 -12.96 2.05
CA GLU A 10 2.16 -13.51 2.98
C GLU A 10 2.78 -13.61 4.37
N HIS A 11 1.99 -13.28 5.39
CA HIS A 11 2.34 -13.44 6.79
C HIS A 11 1.08 -13.81 7.57
N GLU A 12 1.12 -14.98 8.23
CA GLU A 12 0.02 -15.51 9.06
C GLU A 12 -1.34 -15.55 8.33
N GLY A 13 -1.34 -15.96 7.06
CA GLY A 13 -2.51 -16.09 6.20
C GLY A 13 -2.99 -14.77 5.58
N ARG A 14 -2.30 -13.65 5.84
CA ARG A 14 -2.60 -12.32 5.31
C ARG A 14 -1.58 -11.91 4.26
N PHE A 15 -2.07 -11.40 3.13
CA PHE A 15 -1.27 -10.92 2.01
C PHE A 15 -1.10 -9.40 2.08
N TYR A 16 0.13 -8.96 1.94
CA TYR A 16 0.53 -7.57 1.98
C TYR A 16 1.27 -7.22 0.70
N PHE A 17 1.27 -5.94 0.34
CA PHE A 17 2.20 -5.44 -0.66
C PHE A 17 3.10 -4.34 -0.11
N VAL A 18 4.28 -4.22 -0.71
CA VAL A 18 5.27 -3.17 -0.43
C VAL A 18 5.59 -2.43 -1.72
N ASP A 19 5.77 -1.11 -1.60
CA ASP A 19 6.32 -0.25 -2.65
C ASP A 19 7.46 0.59 -2.05
N TRP A 20 8.61 0.59 -2.73
CA TRP A 20 9.81 1.28 -2.26
C TRP A 20 9.92 2.67 -2.86
N LYS A 21 10.09 3.68 -2.01
CA LYS A 21 10.21 5.09 -2.42
C LYS A 21 11.60 5.63 -2.11
N SER A 22 12.25 6.21 -3.12
CA SER A 22 13.54 6.89 -2.98
C SER A 22 13.40 8.42 -2.89
N ASN A 23 12.21 8.92 -2.55
CA ASN A 23 11.91 10.36 -2.47
C ASN A 23 12.85 11.07 -1.49
N TRP A 24 13.18 12.33 -1.81
CA TRP A 24 13.94 13.21 -0.95
C TRP A 24 13.00 14.08 -0.13
N LEU A 25 12.98 13.90 1.20
CA LEU A 25 12.17 14.71 2.12
C LEU A 25 13.06 15.65 2.97
N GLY A 26 14.37 15.40 2.99
CA GLY A 26 15.37 16.23 3.66
C GLY A 26 16.68 15.47 3.84
N ALA A 27 17.60 16.07 4.59
CA ALA A 27 18.99 15.62 4.67
C ALA A 27 19.20 14.38 5.56
N ASP A 28 18.32 14.14 6.52
CA ASP A 28 18.48 13.08 7.52
C ASP A 28 17.15 12.40 7.87
N SER A 29 17.21 11.37 8.73
CA SER A 29 16.04 10.61 9.14
C SER A 29 14.96 11.46 9.82
N ALA A 30 15.29 12.59 10.46
CA ALA A 30 14.30 13.47 11.07
C ALA A 30 13.38 14.15 10.05
N SER A 31 13.73 14.14 8.75
CA SER A 31 12.89 14.66 7.68
C SER A 31 11.83 13.67 7.20
N TYR A 32 11.86 12.42 7.68
CA TYR A 32 11.01 11.32 7.24
C TYR A 32 10.02 10.88 8.33
N THR A 33 9.54 11.84 9.13
CA THR A 33 8.52 11.55 10.14
C THR A 33 7.24 11.02 9.50
N PRO A 34 6.37 10.33 10.25
CA PRO A 34 5.08 9.88 9.74
C PRO A 34 4.26 10.98 9.05
N GLU A 35 4.31 12.20 9.57
CA GLU A 35 3.60 13.37 9.03
C GLU A 35 4.20 13.84 7.69
N SER A 36 5.52 13.93 7.59
CA SER A 36 6.21 14.29 6.35
C SER A 36 5.97 13.23 5.26
N VAL A 37 6.02 11.96 5.64
CA VAL A 37 5.70 10.84 4.74
C VAL A 37 4.24 10.90 4.27
N ALA A 38 3.29 11.11 5.17
CA ALA A 38 1.87 11.22 4.80
C ALA A 38 1.58 12.42 3.88
N THR A 39 2.29 13.52 4.08
CA THR A 39 2.23 14.69 3.19
C THR A 39 2.74 14.33 1.79
N GLU A 40 3.87 13.63 1.70
CA GLU A 40 4.44 13.21 0.43
C GLU A 40 3.56 12.16 -0.30
N MET A 41 2.96 11.23 0.45
CA MET A 41 1.96 10.28 -0.07
C MET A 41 0.80 10.98 -0.78
N THR A 42 0.36 12.10 -0.24
CA THR A 42 -0.69 12.93 -0.84
C THR A 42 -0.16 13.71 -2.04
N ARG A 43 1.00 14.38 -1.89
CA ARG A 43 1.61 15.24 -2.91
C ARG A 43 1.89 14.51 -4.23
N TYR A 44 2.35 13.27 -4.15
CA TYR A 44 2.70 12.45 -5.32
C TYR A 44 1.58 11.47 -5.73
N PHE A 45 0.37 11.63 -5.18
CA PHE A 45 -0.79 10.80 -5.49
C PHE A 45 -0.56 9.29 -5.25
N TYR A 46 0.34 8.93 -4.33
CA TYR A 46 0.57 7.53 -3.97
C TYR A 46 -0.67 6.92 -3.31
N ASN A 47 -1.57 7.72 -2.74
CA ASN A 47 -2.88 7.25 -2.27
C ASN A 47 -3.75 6.67 -3.41
N LEU A 48 -3.66 7.24 -4.62
CA LEU A 48 -4.34 6.69 -5.79
C LEU A 48 -3.68 5.38 -6.25
N GLN A 49 -2.35 5.36 -6.31
CA GLN A 49 -1.58 4.15 -6.63
C GLN A 49 -1.94 3.00 -5.67
N LEU A 50 -2.03 3.31 -4.37
CA LEU A 50 -2.40 2.40 -3.30
C LEU A 50 -3.79 1.80 -3.52
N GLY A 51 -4.79 2.62 -3.87
CA GLY A 51 -6.13 2.13 -4.19
C GLY A 51 -6.14 1.18 -5.40
N ILE A 52 -5.42 1.55 -6.45
CA ILE A 52 -5.27 0.73 -7.66
C ILE A 52 -4.60 -0.62 -7.34
N TYR A 53 -3.51 -0.60 -6.56
CA TYR A 53 -2.78 -1.81 -6.18
C TYR A 53 -3.58 -2.69 -5.23
N ALA A 54 -4.34 -2.11 -4.31
CA ALA A 54 -5.26 -2.86 -3.45
C ALA A 54 -6.32 -3.61 -4.27
N VAL A 55 -6.93 -2.96 -5.27
CA VAL A 55 -7.89 -3.64 -6.18
C VAL A 55 -7.19 -4.73 -6.99
N ALA A 56 -5.99 -4.46 -7.51
CA ALA A 56 -5.24 -5.45 -8.29
C ALA A 56 -4.91 -6.70 -7.46
N LEU A 57 -4.42 -6.52 -6.23
CA LEU A 57 -4.11 -7.62 -5.33
C LEU A 57 -5.39 -8.34 -4.88
N HIS A 58 -6.45 -7.61 -4.54
CA HIS A 58 -7.74 -8.20 -4.18
C HIS A 58 -8.28 -9.13 -5.28
N ARG A 59 -8.33 -8.65 -6.54
CA ARG A 59 -8.74 -9.46 -7.71
C ARG A 59 -7.82 -10.65 -7.94
N TYR A 60 -6.52 -10.46 -7.74
CA TYR A 60 -5.56 -11.53 -7.92
C TYR A 60 -5.80 -12.65 -6.90
N LEU A 61 -5.96 -12.31 -5.62
CA LEU A 61 -6.20 -13.27 -4.56
C LEU A 61 -7.55 -13.97 -4.72
N GLU A 62 -8.62 -13.24 -5.04
CA GLU A 62 -9.94 -13.82 -5.30
C GLU A 62 -9.90 -14.91 -6.39
N ARG A 63 -9.06 -14.74 -7.42
CA ARG A 63 -8.90 -15.72 -8.51
C ARG A 63 -7.98 -16.89 -8.16
N ARG A 64 -7.12 -16.75 -7.17
CA ARG A 64 -6.00 -17.70 -6.92
C ARG A 64 -6.16 -18.47 -5.62
N LEU A 65 -6.81 -17.87 -4.63
CA LEU A 65 -6.99 -18.45 -3.31
C LEU A 65 -8.42 -18.96 -3.17
N PRO A 66 -8.63 -20.27 -3.01
CA PRO A 66 -9.94 -20.81 -2.65
C PRO A 66 -10.43 -20.19 -1.35
N ASP A 67 -11.74 -19.95 -1.25
CA ASP A 67 -12.40 -19.38 -0.06
C ASP A 67 -11.80 -18.03 0.41
N TYR A 68 -11.30 -17.23 -0.53
CA TYR A 68 -10.76 -15.89 -0.24
C TYR A 68 -11.81 -15.00 0.43
N GLU A 69 -11.44 -14.43 1.57
CA GLU A 69 -12.21 -13.40 2.26
C GLU A 69 -11.32 -12.19 2.52
N TYR A 70 -11.72 -11.00 2.03
CA TYR A 70 -10.94 -9.77 2.21
C TYR A 70 -10.57 -9.50 3.67
N GLU A 71 -11.49 -9.78 4.61
CA GLU A 71 -11.25 -9.53 6.03
C GLU A 71 -10.22 -10.47 6.68
N LYS A 72 -10.08 -11.68 6.12
CA LYS A 72 -9.17 -12.70 6.62
C LYS A 72 -7.83 -12.67 5.89
N ASN A 73 -7.84 -12.45 4.57
CA ASN A 73 -6.66 -12.65 3.73
C ASN A 73 -5.99 -11.36 3.25
N PHE A 74 -6.67 -10.22 3.23
CA PHE A 74 -6.03 -8.97 2.83
C PHE A 74 -5.39 -8.28 4.04
N GLY A 75 -4.07 -8.16 4.04
CA GLY A 75 -3.26 -7.65 5.14
C GLY A 75 -3.04 -6.14 5.10
N GLY A 76 -2.86 -5.55 3.91
CA GLY A 76 -2.60 -4.11 3.77
C GLY A 76 -1.43 -3.80 2.85
N ALA A 77 -0.92 -2.59 3.01
CA ALA A 77 0.11 -2.01 2.16
C ALA A 77 1.18 -1.32 3.02
N PHE A 78 2.43 -1.39 2.55
CA PHE A 78 3.54 -0.62 3.08
C PHE A 78 4.20 0.21 1.98
N TYR A 79 4.42 1.47 2.27
CA TYR A 79 5.21 2.40 1.46
C TYR A 79 6.46 2.74 2.26
N ILE A 80 7.61 2.30 1.77
CA ILE A 80 8.87 2.41 2.51
C ILE A 80 9.77 3.43 1.82
N PHE A 81 9.93 4.57 2.49
CA PHE A 81 10.82 5.65 2.10
C PHE A 81 12.23 5.31 2.58
N LEU A 82 13.02 4.69 1.69
CA LEU A 82 14.31 4.06 2.00
C LEU A 82 15.27 4.97 2.77
N ARG A 83 15.31 6.27 2.42
CA ARG A 83 16.19 7.27 3.05
C ARG A 83 15.79 7.64 4.49
N GLY A 84 14.56 7.32 4.88
CA GLY A 84 14.03 7.59 6.21
C GLY A 84 14.15 6.44 7.21
N ILE A 85 14.58 5.25 6.76
CA ILE A 85 14.69 4.09 7.65
C ILE A 85 15.81 4.32 8.66
N ASP A 86 15.44 4.30 9.94
CA ASP A 86 16.34 4.50 11.06
C ASP A 86 16.01 3.46 12.15
N PRO A 87 16.92 2.52 12.46
CA PRO A 87 16.69 1.48 13.47
C PRO A 87 16.38 2.02 14.87
N SER A 88 16.78 3.26 15.17
CA SER A 88 16.50 3.90 16.46
C SER A 88 15.11 4.55 16.52
N LYS A 89 14.47 4.78 15.36
CA LYS A 89 13.17 5.47 15.24
C LYS A 89 12.14 4.56 14.58
N ARG A 90 11.38 3.85 15.41
CA ARG A 90 10.29 2.99 14.95
C ARG A 90 9.31 3.78 14.07
N ASN A 91 8.90 3.19 12.95
CA ASN A 91 7.97 3.73 11.94
C ASN A 91 8.46 4.93 11.11
N ASN A 92 9.68 5.40 11.32
CA ASN A 92 10.23 6.49 10.52
C ASN A 92 10.45 6.03 9.07
N GLY A 93 10.05 6.87 8.11
CA GLY A 93 10.09 6.52 6.68
C GLY A 93 9.11 5.41 6.25
N ILE A 94 8.17 5.01 7.11
CA ILE A 94 7.20 3.94 6.78
C ILE A 94 5.79 4.50 6.83
N PHE A 95 5.06 4.36 5.72
CA PHE A 95 3.62 4.52 5.70
C PHE A 95 2.97 3.16 5.55
N SER A 96 2.06 2.81 6.45
CA SER A 96 1.31 1.56 6.41
C SER A 96 -0.17 1.82 6.50
N THR A 97 -0.96 1.17 5.67
CA THR A 97 -2.42 1.24 5.78
C THR A 97 -3.07 0.00 5.18
N ARG A 98 -4.27 -0.30 5.66
CA ARG A 98 -5.13 -1.33 5.10
C ARG A 98 -6.40 -0.64 4.59
N PRO A 99 -6.57 -0.49 3.27
CA PRO A 99 -7.78 0.10 2.71
C PRO A 99 -9.03 -0.62 3.21
N PRO A 100 -10.11 0.10 3.57
CA PRO A 100 -11.37 -0.54 3.93
C PRO A 100 -11.90 -1.38 2.78
N ARG A 101 -12.45 -2.56 3.09
CA ARG A 101 -13.05 -3.47 2.09
C ARG A 101 -14.00 -2.75 1.15
N LYS A 102 -14.93 -1.99 1.72
CA LYS A 102 -15.94 -1.22 0.97
C LYS A 102 -15.32 -0.28 -0.06
N PHE A 103 -14.21 0.39 0.29
CA PHE A 103 -13.51 1.28 -0.64
C PHE A 103 -12.92 0.49 -1.81
N VAL A 104 -12.28 -0.65 -1.53
CA VAL A 104 -11.69 -1.50 -2.58
C VAL A 104 -12.77 -2.07 -3.49
N GLU A 105 -13.88 -2.55 -2.95
CA GLU A 105 -15.02 -3.07 -3.72
C GLU A 105 -15.69 -1.98 -4.57
N GLN A 106 -15.89 -0.78 -4.03
CA GLN A 106 -16.44 0.35 -4.81
C GLN A 106 -15.52 0.74 -5.97
N LEU A 107 -14.21 0.82 -5.73
CA LEU A 107 -13.24 1.13 -6.77
C LEU A 107 -13.13 0.00 -7.81
N ASN A 108 -13.29 -1.25 -7.37
CA ASN A 108 -13.37 -2.42 -8.24
C ASN A 108 -14.51 -2.31 -9.25
N GLU A 109 -15.71 -1.94 -8.80
CA GLU A 109 -16.88 -1.77 -9.69
C GLU A 109 -16.70 -0.63 -10.69
N ILE A 110 -16.16 0.50 -10.25
CA ILE A 110 -15.85 1.64 -11.15
C ILE A 110 -14.89 1.18 -12.26
N PHE A 111 -13.87 0.38 -11.95
CA PHE A 111 -12.94 -0.15 -12.95
C PHE A 111 -13.54 -1.22 -13.87
N HIS A 112 -14.69 -1.80 -13.52
CA HIS A 112 -15.47 -2.67 -14.41
C HIS A 112 -16.39 -1.91 -15.36
N GLY A 113 -16.56 -0.59 -15.19
CA GLY A 113 -17.48 0.23 -15.98
C GLY A 113 -18.93 0.16 -15.51
N ASN A 114 -19.17 -0.43 -14.33
CA ASN A 114 -20.47 -0.47 -13.68
C ASN A 114 -20.58 0.80 -12.82
N SER A 115 -21.08 1.89 -13.41
CA SER A 115 -21.37 3.15 -12.71
C SER A 115 -22.87 3.36 -12.56
#